data_AF-A0A6A3QP98-F1
#
_entry.id   AF-A0A6A3QP98-F1
#
_cell.length_a   1.000
_cell.length_b   1.000
_cell.length_c   1.000
_cell.angle_alpha   90.00
_cell.angle_beta   90.00
_cell.angle_gamma   90.00
#
_symmetry.space_group_name_H-M   'P 1'
#
loop_
_entity.id
_entity.type
_entity.pdbx_description
1 polymer ?
#
loop_
_entity_poly.entity_id
_entity_poly.type
_entity_poly.pdbx_seq_one_letter_code
_entity_poly.pdbx_strand_id
1 'polypeptide(L)'
;MAGLFIAALRSEEYEELQPAKVVIVTDDAPSHSEVERLALVYLAADGIVNLNEFVVLRQGPYSPMLNPIEGCWNSLKAKMRRFMAEKKQAVLARGEYATFTEHRMQLMKEAVEFDKKVITARLVWRYERHCLRYCFVAEKGDDMQLGA
;
A
#
# COMPACT_ATOMS: atom_id res chain seq x y z
N MET A 1 8.34 -3.62 9.22
CA MET A 1 8.32 -2.54 8.21
C MET A 1 9.59 -2.59 7.34
N ALA A 2 10.79 -2.57 7.92
CA ALA A 2 12.06 -2.69 7.16
C ALA A 2 12.11 -3.88 6.18
N GLY A 3 11.72 -5.09 6.60
CA GLY A 3 11.80 -6.29 5.73
C GLY A 3 10.93 -6.24 4.46
N LEU A 4 9.74 -5.62 4.53
CA LEU A 4 8.88 -5.45 3.35
C LEU A 4 9.45 -4.43 2.37
N PHE A 5 10.07 -3.39 2.91
CA PHE A 5 10.73 -2.36 2.11
C PHE A 5 11.96 -2.94 1.38
N ILE A 6 12.80 -3.71 2.08
CA ILE A 6 13.93 -4.42 1.46
C ILE A 6 13.45 -5.41 0.40
N ALA A 7 12.33 -6.11 0.63
CA ALA A 7 11.75 -7.01 -0.37
C ALA A 7 11.27 -6.27 -1.62
N ALA A 8 10.66 -5.09 -1.46
CA ALA A 8 10.24 -4.26 -2.59
C ALA A 8 11.43 -3.72 -3.39
N LEU A 9 12.51 -3.29 -2.73
CA LEU A 9 13.73 -2.83 -3.42
C LEU A 9 14.47 -3.95 -4.16
N ARG A 10 14.25 -5.21 -3.80
CA ARG A 10 14.83 -6.38 -4.47
C ARG A 10 13.89 -6.99 -5.51
N SER A 11 12.79 -6.33 -5.83
CA SER A 11 11.84 -6.79 -6.83
C SER A 11 12.35 -6.48 -8.24
N GLU A 12 12.05 -7.34 -9.21
CA GLU A 12 12.37 -7.11 -10.62
C GLU A 12 11.78 -5.78 -11.11
N GLU A 13 10.59 -5.44 -10.61
CA GLU A 13 9.90 -4.18 -10.90
C GLU A 13 10.71 -2.94 -10.46
N TYR A 14 11.50 -3.05 -9.38
CA TYR A 14 12.39 -1.98 -8.94
C TYR A 14 13.68 -1.95 -9.77
N GLU A 15 14.26 -3.10 -10.10
CA GLU A 15 15.48 -3.17 -10.93
C GLU A 15 15.26 -2.63 -12.35
N GLU A 16 14.06 -2.79 -12.91
CA GLU A 16 13.68 -2.22 -14.21
C GLU A 16 13.60 -0.68 -14.20
N LEU A 17 13.47 -0.05 -13.03
CA LEU A 17 13.49 1.40 -12.85
C LEU A 17 14.94 1.89 -12.74
N GLN A 18 15.59 2.18 -13.88
CA GLN A 18 16.90 2.88 -13.97
C GLN A 18 16.99 4.12 -13.06
N PRO A 19 18.19 4.59 -12.62
CA PRO A 19 18.40 5.23 -11.32
C PRO A 19 17.46 6.41 -11.12
N ALA A 20 16.33 6.11 -10.52
CA ALA A 20 15.25 7.04 -10.29
C ALA A 20 15.32 7.40 -8.82
N LYS A 21 15.19 8.69 -8.55
CA LYS A 21 14.99 9.17 -7.19
C LYS A 21 13.79 8.42 -6.58
N VAL A 22 14.04 7.65 -5.54
CA VAL A 22 13.03 6.89 -4.81
C VAL A 22 12.35 7.82 -3.82
N VAL A 23 11.02 7.84 -3.85
CA VAL A 23 10.21 8.59 -2.90
C VAL A 23 9.31 7.63 -2.14
N ILE A 24 9.49 7.55 -0.82
CA ILE A 24 8.53 6.86 0.06
C ILE A 24 7.51 7.88 0.53
N VAL A 25 6.23 7.58 0.35
CA VAL A 25 5.13 8.37 0.90
C VAL A 25 4.50 7.62 2.07
N THR A 26 4.39 8.25 3.24
CA THR A 26 3.73 7.68 4.41
C THR A 26 2.62 8.60 4.93
N ASP A 27 1.59 8.01 5.53
CA ASP A 27 0.62 8.78 6.31
C ASP A 27 1.22 9.21 7.67
N ASP A 28 0.43 9.92 8.47
CA ASP A 28 0.81 10.41 9.80
C ASP A 28 0.46 9.41 10.94
N ALA A 29 0.35 8.11 10.64
CA ALA A 29 0.09 7.12 11.68
C ALA A 29 1.21 7.12 12.73
N PRO A 30 0.92 6.96 14.05
CA PRO A 30 1.96 6.93 15.09
C PRO A 30 3.04 5.87 14.86
N SER A 31 2.71 4.75 14.20
CA SER A 31 3.66 3.72 13.81
C SER A 31 4.73 4.19 12.80
N HIS A 32 4.52 5.33 12.16
CA HIS A 32 5.44 5.93 11.19
C HIS A 32 6.25 7.11 11.77
N SER A 33 6.15 7.39 13.07
CA SER A 33 6.81 8.56 13.69
C SER A 33 8.33 8.59 13.48
N GLU A 34 8.94 7.41 13.35
CA GLU A 34 10.39 7.21 13.21
C GLU A 34 10.82 6.87 11.77
N VAL A 35 9.92 6.95 10.78
CA VAL A 35 10.17 6.37 9.45
C VAL A 35 11.39 7.00 8.75
N GLU A 36 11.59 8.31 8.87
CA GLU A 36 12.72 9.02 8.29
C GLU A 36 14.04 8.59 8.95
N ARG A 37 14.05 8.50 10.29
CA ARG A 37 15.24 8.05 11.03
C ARG A 37 15.58 6.60 10.68
N LEU A 38 14.58 5.71 10.65
CA LEU A 38 14.77 4.31 10.32
C LEU A 38 15.21 4.14 8.86
N ALA A 39 14.67 4.94 7.94
CA ALA A 39 15.10 4.94 6.55
C ALA A 39 16.58 5.31 6.41
N LEU A 40 17.04 6.36 7.11
CA LEU A 40 18.47 6.71 7.15
C LEU A 40 19.33 5.58 7.75
N VAL A 41 18.91 5.03 8.89
CA VAL A 41 19.71 4.01 9.61
C VAL A 41 19.81 2.70 8.83
N TYR A 42 18.71 2.21 8.26
CA TYR A 42 18.70 0.88 7.64
C TYR A 42 18.98 0.90 6.14
N LEU A 43 18.60 1.96 5.43
CA LEU A 43 18.68 1.96 3.96
C LEU A 43 19.98 2.59 3.46
N ALA A 44 20.49 3.59 4.18
CA ALA A 44 21.75 4.23 3.86
C ALA A 44 22.97 3.46 4.37
N ALA A 45 22.89 2.96 5.62
CA ALA A 45 24.02 2.24 6.23
C ALA A 45 24.33 0.92 5.51
N ASP A 46 23.30 0.26 4.96
CA ASP A 46 23.45 -0.97 4.19
C ASP A 46 23.84 -0.72 2.72
N GLY A 47 24.02 0.55 2.31
CA GLY A 47 24.39 0.93 0.93
C GLY A 47 23.31 0.63 -0.11
N ILE A 48 22.08 0.37 0.33
CA ILE A 48 20.96 -0.08 -0.50
C ILE A 48 20.40 1.07 -1.34
N VAL A 49 20.44 2.29 -0.81
CA VAL A 49 19.96 3.48 -1.53
C VAL A 49 20.97 4.59 -1.35
N ASN A 50 21.33 5.24 -2.45
CA ASN A 50 22.08 6.49 -2.38
C ASN A 50 21.18 7.54 -1.71
N LEU A 51 21.62 8.10 -0.58
CA LEU A 51 20.84 9.11 0.16
C LEU A 51 20.50 10.34 -0.69
N ASN A 52 21.31 10.65 -1.71
CA ASN A 52 21.02 11.75 -2.64
C ASN A 52 19.84 11.44 -3.58
N GLU A 53 19.47 10.17 -3.71
CA GLU A 53 18.42 9.66 -4.57
C GLU A 53 17.21 9.16 -3.77
N PHE A 54 17.16 9.43 -2.45
CA PHE A 54 16.11 8.91 -1.58
C PHE A 54 15.42 10.02 -0.79
N VAL A 55 14.08 10.05 -0.84
CA VAL A 55 13.26 11.02 -0.10
C VAL A 55 12.10 10.32 0.60
N VAL A 56 11.83 10.72 1.83
CA VAL A 56 10.60 10.35 2.55
C VAL A 56 9.69 11.57 2.59
N LEU A 57 8.45 11.40 2.16
CA LEU A 57 7.39 12.40 2.24
C LEU A 57 6.33 11.92 3.22
N ARG A 58 6.06 12.75 4.22
CA ARG A 58 4.98 12.52 5.18
C ARG A 58 3.75 13.32 4.76
N GLN A 59 2.61 12.65 4.67
CA GLN A 59 1.35 13.30 4.40
C GLN A 59 0.84 14.01 5.66
N GLY A 60 0.10 15.10 5.45
CA GLY A 60 -0.62 15.74 6.54
C GLY A 60 -1.69 14.82 7.14
N PRO A 61 -2.09 15.05 8.40
CA PRO A 61 -3.20 14.33 9.02
C PRO A 61 -4.45 14.35 8.13
N TYR A 62 -5.24 13.26 8.18
CA TYR A 62 -6.54 13.16 7.50
C TYR A 62 -6.52 13.44 5.99
N SER A 63 -5.40 13.15 5.31
CA SER A 63 -5.25 13.41 3.86
C SER A 63 -5.22 12.18 2.94
N PRO A 64 -6.08 11.14 3.12
CA PRO A 64 -6.01 9.93 2.30
C PRO A 64 -6.35 10.15 0.81
N MET A 65 -6.96 11.28 0.43
CA MET A 65 -7.16 11.64 -0.98
C MET A 65 -5.85 11.81 -1.75
N LEU A 66 -4.78 12.14 -1.02
CA LEU A 66 -3.43 12.31 -1.56
C LEU A 66 -2.66 10.98 -1.61
N ASN A 67 -3.22 9.88 -1.07
CA ASN A 67 -2.54 8.59 -1.00
C ASN A 67 -3.08 7.60 -2.05
N PRO A 68 -2.33 7.32 -3.12
CA PRO A 68 -2.77 6.43 -4.20
C PRO A 68 -2.95 4.98 -3.73
N ILE A 69 -2.31 4.58 -2.63
CA ILE A 69 -2.47 3.22 -2.07
C ILE A 69 -3.92 2.95 -1.66
N GLU A 70 -4.68 3.97 -1.25
CA GLU A 70 -6.08 3.83 -0.85
C GLU A 70 -6.95 3.37 -2.02
N GLY A 71 -6.71 3.90 -3.21
CA GLY A 71 -7.38 3.49 -4.43
C GLY A 71 -7.05 2.04 -4.82
N CYS A 72 -5.78 1.68 -4.74
CA CYS A 72 -5.32 0.31 -4.97
C CYS A 72 -5.95 -0.67 -3.98
N TRP A 73 -5.98 -0.34 -2.68
CA TRP A 73 -6.63 -1.16 -1.66
C TRP A 73 -8.13 -1.28 -1.87
N ASN A 74 -8.81 -0.22 -2.30
CA ASN A 74 -10.23 -0.29 -2.62
C ASN A 74 -10.52 -1.26 -3.77
N SER A 75 -9.67 -1.27 -4.80
CA SER A 75 -9.75 -2.23 -5.91
C SER A 75 -9.53 -3.67 -5.44
N LEU A 76 -8.51 -3.91 -4.61
CA LEU A 76 -8.23 -5.24 -4.06
C LEU A 76 -9.35 -5.72 -3.12
N LYS A 77 -9.78 -4.88 -2.17
CA LYS A 77 -10.91 -5.19 -1.28
C LYS A 77 -12.18 -5.52 -2.06
N ALA A 78 -12.45 -4.84 -3.18
CA ALA A 78 -13.62 -5.14 -4.02
C ALA A 78 -13.54 -6.53 -4.66
N LYS A 79 -12.36 -6.97 -5.09
CA LYS A 79 -12.13 -8.34 -5.60
C LYS A 79 -12.24 -9.38 -4.50
N MET A 80 -11.57 -9.17 -3.37
CA MET A 80 -11.65 -10.05 -2.20
C MET A 80 -13.08 -10.22 -1.70
N ARG A 81 -13.88 -9.15 -1.68
CA ARG A 81 -15.30 -9.25 -1.30
C ARG A 81 -16.09 -10.19 -2.21
N ARG A 82 -15.80 -10.22 -3.52
CA ARG A 82 -16.44 -11.16 -4.45
C ARG A 82 -15.98 -12.59 -4.18
N PHE A 83 -14.67 -12.81 -4.03
CA PHE A 83 -14.11 -14.11 -3.67
C PHE A 83 -14.75 -14.67 -2.38
N MET A 84 -14.86 -13.84 -1.35
CA MET A 84 -15.47 -14.21 -0.07
C MET A 84 -16.97 -14.49 -0.20
N ALA A 85 -17.68 -13.77 -1.09
CA ALA A 85 -19.09 -14.02 -1.37
C ALA A 85 -19.31 -15.36 -2.10
N GLU A 86 -18.42 -15.72 -3.03
CA GLU A 86 -18.44 -17.02 -3.71
C GLU A 86 -18.14 -18.16 -2.72
N LYS A 87 -17.20 -17.95 -1.79
CA LYS A 87 -16.87 -18.90 -0.72
C LYS A 87 -17.72 -18.74 0.55
N LYS A 88 -18.92 -18.13 0.47
CA LYS A 88 -19.76 -17.79 1.65
C LYS A 88 -19.92 -18.95 2.64
N GLN A 89 -20.16 -20.17 2.14
CA GLN A 89 -20.34 -21.34 3.01
C GLN A 89 -19.07 -21.69 3.80
N ALA A 90 -17.90 -21.60 3.15
CA ALA A 90 -16.62 -21.83 3.81
C ALA A 90 -16.35 -20.77 4.89
N VAL A 91 -16.69 -19.50 4.64
CA VAL A 91 -16.55 -18.40 5.62
C VAL A 91 -17.41 -18.61 6.88
N LEU A 92 -18.56 -19.27 6.72
CA LEU A 92 -19.49 -19.59 7.81
C LEU A 92 -19.17 -20.91 8.51
N ALA A 93 -18.22 -21.69 7.99
CA ALA A 93 -17.81 -22.95 8.58
C ALA A 93 -16.50 -22.79 9.37
N ARG A 94 -16.32 -23.62 10.40
CA ARG A 94 -15.02 -23.76 11.07
C ARG A 94 -14.04 -24.57 10.21
N GLY A 95 -14.56 -25.47 9.39
CA GLY A 95 -13.75 -26.43 8.64
C GLY A 95 -12.92 -27.30 9.60
N GLU A 96 -11.68 -27.58 9.20
CA GLU A 96 -10.72 -28.41 9.94
C GLU A 96 -9.95 -27.63 11.02
N TYR A 97 -10.15 -26.32 11.11
CA TYR A 97 -9.41 -25.45 12.04
C TYR A 97 -9.98 -25.51 13.47
N ALA A 98 -9.20 -25.08 14.46
CA ALA A 98 -9.62 -25.06 15.85
C ALA A 98 -10.68 -23.98 16.11
N THR A 99 -10.58 -22.84 15.40
CA THR A 99 -11.53 -21.72 15.52
C THR A 99 -12.02 -21.21 14.17
N PHE A 100 -13.20 -20.56 14.17
CA PHE A 100 -13.69 -19.84 12.98
C PHE A 100 -12.73 -18.72 12.54
N THR A 101 -12.05 -18.08 13.49
CA THR A 101 -11.10 -16.99 13.22
C THR A 101 -9.92 -17.49 12.41
N GLU A 102 -9.35 -18.64 12.76
CA GLU A 102 -8.23 -19.25 12.01
C GLU A 102 -8.63 -19.62 10.59
N HIS A 103 -9.78 -20.30 10.42
CA HIS A 103 -10.26 -20.65 9.08
C HIS A 103 -10.51 -19.41 8.22
N ARG A 104 -11.16 -18.38 8.78
CA ARG A 104 -11.40 -17.11 8.07
C ARG A 104 -10.11 -16.37 7.75
N MET A 105 -9.12 -16.40 8.63
CA MET A 105 -7.79 -15.83 8.36
C MET A 105 -7.12 -16.54 7.18
N GLN A 106 -7.21 -17.88 7.12
CA GLN A 106 -6.68 -18.63 5.99
C GLN A 106 -7.40 -18.28 4.67
N LEU A 107 -8.74 -18.22 4.70
CA LEU A 107 -9.53 -17.80 3.54
C LEU A 107 -9.18 -16.37 3.08
N MET A 108 -8.91 -15.46 4.01
CA MET A 108 -8.46 -14.11 3.66
C MET A 108 -7.08 -14.11 3.01
N LYS A 109 -6.14 -14.93 3.49
CA LYS A 109 -4.82 -15.09 2.85
C LYS A 109 -4.96 -15.61 1.42
N GLU A 110 -5.78 -16.64 1.21
CA GLU A 110 -6.09 -17.16 -0.12
C GLU A 110 -6.71 -16.09 -1.02
N ALA A 111 -7.65 -15.30 -0.50
CA ALA A 111 -8.29 -14.22 -1.24
C ALA A 111 -7.25 -13.18 -1.69
N VAL A 112 -6.35 -12.74 -0.79
CA VAL A 112 -5.26 -11.82 -1.14
C VAL A 112 -4.36 -12.42 -2.22
N GLU A 113 -3.91 -13.66 -2.06
CA GLU A 113 -3.03 -14.31 -3.03
C GLU A 113 -3.67 -14.43 -4.42
N PHE A 114 -4.96 -14.74 -4.48
CA PHE A 114 -5.68 -14.85 -5.73
C PHE A 114 -5.96 -13.48 -6.38
N ASP A 115 -6.31 -12.48 -5.57
CA ASP A 115 -6.81 -11.19 -6.04
C ASP A 115 -5.73 -10.10 -6.16
N LYS A 116 -4.55 -10.25 -5.54
CA LYS A 116 -3.47 -9.23 -5.56
C LYS A 116 -3.06 -8.82 -6.97
N LYS A 117 -3.21 -9.71 -7.95
CA LYS A 117 -3.01 -9.45 -9.39
C LYS A 117 -3.85 -8.31 -9.97
N VAL A 118 -4.89 -7.85 -9.26
CA VAL A 118 -5.64 -6.64 -9.66
C VAL A 118 -4.76 -5.40 -9.57
N ILE A 119 -3.79 -5.38 -8.66
CA ILE A 119 -2.82 -4.30 -8.49
C ILE A 119 -1.77 -4.44 -9.59
N THR A 120 -2.01 -3.74 -10.69
CA THR A 120 -1.10 -3.67 -11.84
C THR A 120 -0.43 -2.29 -11.87
N ALA A 121 0.72 -2.16 -12.54
CA ALA A 121 1.37 -0.87 -12.76
C ALA A 121 0.40 0.17 -13.36
N ARG A 122 -0.44 -0.26 -14.32
CA ARG A 122 -1.48 0.61 -14.92
C ARG A 122 -2.53 1.08 -13.91
N LEU A 123 -2.91 0.23 -12.95
CA LEU A 123 -3.85 0.62 -11.88
C LEU A 123 -3.21 1.64 -10.94
N VAL A 124 -1.96 1.38 -10.52
CA VAL A 124 -1.19 2.30 -9.68
C VAL A 124 -1.09 3.67 -10.36
N TRP A 125 -0.65 3.71 -11.62
CA TRP A 125 -0.58 4.94 -12.43
C TRP A 125 -1.92 5.67 -12.59
N ARG A 126 -3.04 4.94 -12.62
CA ARG A 126 -4.37 5.56 -12.63
C ARG A 126 -4.65 6.27 -11.31
N TYR A 127 -4.33 5.66 -10.17
CA TYR A 127 -4.58 6.25 -8.86
C TYR A 127 -3.57 7.35 -8.51
N GLU A 128 -2.32 7.25 -8.93
CA GLU A 128 -1.35 8.36 -8.85
C GLU A 128 -1.89 9.62 -9.51
N ARG A 129 -2.34 9.52 -10.77
CA ARG A 129 -2.95 10.65 -11.49
C ARG A 129 -4.26 11.13 -10.86
N HIS A 130 -5.02 10.22 -10.26
CA HIS A 130 -6.23 10.56 -9.54
C HIS A 130 -5.92 11.38 -8.27
N CYS A 131 -4.90 11.00 -7.51
CA CYS A 131 -4.45 11.72 -6.31
C CYS A 131 -3.83 13.06 -6.65
N LEU A 132 -3.08 13.16 -7.77
CA LEU A 132 -2.46 14.42 -8.21
C LEU A 132 -3.45 15.58 -8.33
N ARG A 133 -4.69 15.33 -8.78
CA ARG A 133 -5.70 16.39 -8.88
C ARG A 133 -6.04 17.01 -7.53
N TYR A 134 -5.97 16.22 -6.46
CA TYR A 134 -6.28 16.64 -5.10
C TYR A 134 -5.14 17.47 -4.49
N CYS A 135 -3.90 17.34 -4.98
CA CYS A 135 -2.82 18.27 -4.62
C CYS A 135 -3.20 19.71 -4.97
N PHE A 136 -3.76 19.94 -6.16
CA PHE A 136 -4.20 21.29 -6.58
C PHE A 136 -5.42 21.80 -5.79
N VAL A 137 -6.28 20.92 -5.30
CA VAL A 137 -7.42 21.28 -4.44
C VAL A 137 -6.89 21.68 -3.05
N ALA A 138 -5.95 20.89 -2.50
CA ALA A 138 -5.28 21.19 -1.25
C ALA A 138 -4.50 22.52 -1.28
N GLU A 139 -3.81 22.82 -2.39
CA GLU A 139 -3.10 24.10 -2.59
C GLU A 139 -4.03 25.32 -2.52
N LYS A 140 -5.30 25.16 -2.93
CA LYS A 140 -6.32 26.21 -2.86
C LYS A 140 -6.98 26.33 -1.49
N GLY A 141 -6.74 25.37 -0.59
CA GLY A 141 -7.46 25.25 0.67
C GLY A 141 -8.92 24.84 0.50
N ASP A 142 -9.27 24.23 -0.63
CA ASP A 142 -10.63 23.77 -0.91
C ASP A 142 -10.89 22.42 -0.22
N ASP A 143 -12.15 22.20 0.20
CA ASP A 143 -12.56 20.93 0.80
C ASP A 143 -12.44 19.77 -0.21
N MET A 144 -11.88 18.65 0.26
CA MET A 144 -11.74 17.43 -0.53
C MET A 144 -12.71 16.36 -0.06
N GLN A 145 -13.42 15.73 -1.00
CA GLN A 145 -14.34 14.64 -0.66
C GLN A 145 -13.59 13.31 -0.48
N LEU A 146 -13.87 12.63 0.63
CA LEU A 146 -13.43 11.27 0.91
C LEU A 146 -14.40 10.26 0.27
N GLY A 147 -13.87 9.38 -0.57
CA GLY A 147 -14.64 8.31 -1.22
C GLY A 147 -15.31 8.76 -2.51
N ALA A 148 -15.29 7.89 -3.51
CA ALA A 148 -16.06 7.99 -4.74
C ALA A 148 -17.05 6.83 -4.79
#